data_AF-A0A4Q5QCY4-F1
#
_entry.id   AF-A0A4Q5QCY4-F1
#
_cell.length_a   1.000
_cell.length_b   1.000
_cell.length_c   1.000
_cell.angle_alpha   90.00
_cell.angle_beta   90.00
_cell.angle_gamma   90.00
#
_symmetry.space_group_name_H-M   'P 1'
#
loop_
_entity.id
_entity.type
_entity.pdbx_description
1 polymer ?
#
loop_
_entity_poly.entity_id
_entity_poly.type
_entity_poly.pdbx_seq_one_letter_code
_entity_poly.pdbx_strand_id
1 'polypeptide(L)'
;MWKWGPHMLVSILHRVTGSGMATVGACLLVWWLAALAGGAESYATFRDTFTVEAGGLNILGYIVAIGLTLSLFQHMMTGIRHLVLDTGAGYELKTNKMYAMLTMVASVTLTVLFWLYLGIK
;
A
#
# COMPACT_ATOMS: atom_id res chain seq x y z
N MET A 1 12.12 16.28 -25.99
CA MET A 1 11.74 16.31 -24.55
C MET A 1 10.51 15.43 -24.35
N TRP A 2 10.49 14.55 -23.34
CA TRP A 2 9.37 13.64 -23.05
C TRP A 2 8.22 14.36 -22.34
N LYS A 3 6.97 14.04 -22.69
CA LYS A 3 5.77 14.61 -22.03
C LYS A 3 5.10 13.58 -21.14
N TRP A 4 5.07 13.85 -19.83
CA TRP A 4 4.47 12.97 -18.83
C TRP A 4 2.94 12.92 -18.92
N GLY A 5 2.38 11.77 -18.55
CA GLY A 5 0.95 11.50 -18.52
C GLY A 5 0.61 10.60 -17.33
N PRO A 6 -0.63 10.64 -16.84
CA PRO A 6 -1.02 9.96 -15.59
C PRO A 6 -0.87 8.43 -15.68
N HIS A 7 -1.15 7.84 -16.85
CA HIS A 7 -0.96 6.40 -17.10
C HIS A 7 0.50 5.95 -17.02
N MET A 8 1.47 6.83 -17.32
CA MET A 8 2.89 6.52 -17.16
C MET A 8 3.31 6.58 -15.69
N LEU A 9 2.89 7.62 -14.97
CA LEU A 9 3.13 7.74 -13.54
C LEU A 9 2.58 6.53 -12.79
N VAL A 10 1.32 6.16 -13.05
CA VAL A 10 0.67 5.02 -12.41
C VAL A 10 1.37 3.70 -12.72
N SER A 11 1.93 3.53 -13.91
CA SER A 11 2.73 2.33 -14.24
C SER A 11 4.00 2.25 -13.37
N ILE A 12 4.69 3.36 -13.13
CA ILE A 12 5.85 3.40 -12.24
C ILE A 12 5.40 3.13 -10.79
N LEU A 13 4.33 3.79 -10.35
CA LEU A 13 3.79 3.58 -9.01
C LEU A 13 3.37 2.12 -8.78
N HIS A 14 2.80 1.43 -9.77
CA HIS A 14 2.47 0.01 -9.65
C HIS A 14 3.71 -0.85 -9.35
N ARG A 15 4.81 -0.59 -10.06
CA ARG A 15 6.09 -1.30 -9.86
C ARG A 15 6.69 -0.96 -8.50
N VAL A 16 6.74 0.32 -8.14
CA VAL A 16 7.30 0.77 -6.86
C VAL A 16 6.53 0.18 -5.69
N THR A 17 5.20 0.26 -5.71
CA THR A 17 4.35 -0.31 -4.65
C THR A 17 4.43 -1.83 -4.60
N GLY A 18 4.48 -2.51 -5.75
CA GLY A 18 4.64 -3.96 -5.83
C GLY A 18 5.99 -4.43 -5.28
N SER A 19 7.09 -3.84 -5.75
CA SER A 19 8.44 -4.16 -5.26
C SER A 19 8.62 -3.79 -3.79
N GLY A 20 8.07 -2.65 -3.35
CA GLY A 20 8.12 -2.22 -1.95
C GLY A 20 7.42 -3.20 -1.02
N MET A 21 6.24 -3.69 -1.41
CA MET A 21 5.55 -4.74 -0.65
C MET A 21 6.28 -6.08 -0.71
N ALA A 22 6.78 -6.50 -1.88
CA ALA A 22 7.46 -7.77 -2.03
C ALA A 22 8.81 -7.85 -1.29
N THR A 23 9.46 -6.71 -1.06
CA THR A 23 10.73 -6.62 -0.33
C THR A 23 10.51 -6.24 1.11
N VAL A 24 10.25 -4.95 1.38
CA VAL A 24 10.10 -4.41 2.73
C VAL A 24 8.87 -4.99 3.42
N GLY A 25 7.73 -5.04 2.74
CA GLY A 25 6.48 -5.58 3.30
C GLY A 25 6.58 -7.06 3.66
N ALA A 26 7.15 -7.88 2.76
CA ALA A 26 7.33 -9.31 3.00
C ALA A 26 8.34 -9.59 4.12
N CYS A 27 9.47 -8.88 4.15
CA CYS A 27 10.44 -8.99 5.24
C CYS A 27 9.81 -8.63 6.59
N LEU A 28 9.00 -7.56 6.64
CA LEU A 28 8.29 -7.18 7.86
C LEU A 28 7.24 -8.23 8.26
N LEU A 29 6.50 -8.78 7.30
CA LEU A 29 5.53 -9.85 7.56
C LEU A 29 6.21 -11.10 8.13
N VAL A 30 7.35 -11.49 7.56
CA VAL A 30 8.16 -12.62 8.06
C VAL A 30 8.66 -12.35 9.47
N TRP A 31 9.17 -11.15 9.74
CA TRP A 31 9.62 -10.78 11.09
C TRP A 31 8.46 -10.84 12.10
N TRP A 32 7.30 -10.30 11.75
CA TRP A 32 6.12 -10.36 12.60
C TRP A 32 5.70 -11.80 12.91
N LEU A 33 5.64 -12.68 11.90
CA LEU A 33 5.30 -14.10 12.09
C LEU A 33 6.34 -14.84 12.92
N ALA A 34 7.63 -14.57 12.70
CA ALA A 34 8.72 -15.14 13.48
C ALA A 34 8.66 -14.67 14.95
N ALA A 35 8.39 -13.39 15.18
CA ALA A 35 8.23 -12.83 16.52
C ALA A 35 7.03 -13.42 17.25
N LEU A 36 5.92 -13.63 16.55
CA LEU A 36 4.72 -14.28 17.07
C LEU A 36 5.01 -15.74 17.49
N ALA A 37 5.76 -16.48 16.67
CA ALA A 37 6.15 -17.86 16.97
C ALA A 37 7.24 -17.97 18.08
N GLY A 38 8.06 -16.93 18.23
CA GLY A 38 9.18 -16.88 19.19
C GLY A 38 8.80 -16.61 20.65
N GLY A 39 7.51 -16.52 20.96
CA GLY A 39 7.00 -16.32 22.33
C GLY A 39 6.95 -14.86 22.78
N ALA A 40 6.60 -14.66 24.05
CA ALA A 40 6.21 -13.35 24.58
C ALA A 40 7.29 -12.27 24.44
N GLU A 41 8.56 -12.60 24.72
CA GLU A 41 9.68 -11.65 24.63
C GLU A 41 9.97 -11.24 23.18
N SER A 42 9.95 -12.19 22.25
CA SER A 42 10.14 -11.92 20.82
C SER A 42 9.02 -11.03 20.27
N TYR A 43 7.77 -11.33 20.64
CA TYR A 43 6.62 -10.52 20.24
C TYR A 43 6.63 -9.11 20.85
N ALA A 44 7.04 -8.99 22.12
CA ALA A 44 7.20 -7.68 22.77
C ALA A 44 8.23 -6.83 22.02
N THR A 45 9.37 -7.41 21.64
CA THR A 45 10.41 -6.70 20.86
C THR A 45 9.86 -6.16 19.54
N PHE A 46 9.10 -6.97 18.79
CA PHE A 46 8.46 -6.51 17.56
C PHE A 46 7.46 -5.38 17.84
N ARG A 47 6.54 -5.58 18.81
CA ARG A 47 5.51 -4.60 19.16
C ARG A 47 6.13 -3.27 19.55
N ASP A 48 7.08 -3.29 20.47
CA ASP A 48 7.71 -2.11 21.06
C ASP A 48 8.55 -1.31 20.04
N THR A 49 8.95 -1.94 18.93
CA THR A 49 9.57 -1.23 17.79
C THR A 49 8.59 -0.26 17.13
N PHE A 50 7.28 -0.56 17.10
CA PHE A 50 6.27 0.21 16.36
C PHE A 50 5.27 0.94 17.25
N THR A 51 5.27 0.70 18.56
CA THR A 51 4.35 1.34 19.51
C THR A 51 5.06 2.26 20.50
N VAL A 52 4.27 3.11 21.16
CA VAL A 52 4.65 3.80 22.40
C VAL A 52 4.08 3.05 23.60
N GLU A 53 4.57 3.34 24.82
CA GLU A 53 4.12 2.69 26.06
C GLU A 53 2.60 2.78 26.29
N ALA A 54 1.97 3.87 25.85
CA ALA A 54 0.52 4.06 25.91
C ALA A 54 -0.29 3.16 24.95
N GLY A 55 0.37 2.28 24.18
CA GLY A 55 -0.27 1.30 23.28
C GLY A 55 -0.58 1.82 21.87
N GLY A 56 -0.37 3.11 21.60
CA GLY A 56 -0.51 3.69 20.26
C GLY A 56 0.71 3.43 19.37
N LEU A 57 0.56 3.64 18.05
CA LEU A 57 1.71 3.61 17.13
C LEU A 57 2.67 4.77 17.42
N ASN A 58 3.97 4.50 17.31
CA ASN A 58 5.00 5.54 17.26
C ASN A 58 5.16 6.07 15.82
N ILE A 59 6.05 7.04 15.61
CA ILE A 59 6.25 7.67 14.28
C ILE A 59 6.60 6.63 13.21
N LEU A 60 7.50 5.69 13.52
CA LEU A 60 7.87 4.61 12.60
C LEU A 60 6.68 3.69 12.31
N GLY A 61 5.91 3.33 13.33
CA GLY A 61 4.67 2.57 13.22
C GLY A 61 3.69 3.20 12.24
N TYR A 62 3.43 4.51 12.36
CA TYR A 62 2.55 5.23 11.43
C TYR A 62 3.10 5.27 10.01
N ILE A 63 4.40 5.58 9.82
CA ILE A 63 5.02 5.63 8.48
C ILE A 63 4.90 4.27 7.78
N VAL A 64 5.24 3.19 8.49
CA VAL A 64 5.21 1.84 7.94
C VAL A 64 3.78 1.40 7.67
N ALA A 65 2.86 1.58 8.62
CA ALA A 65 1.49 1.11 8.48
C ALA A 65 0.72 1.90 7.41
N ILE A 66 0.81 3.24 7.38
CA ILE A 66 0.17 4.06 6.35
C ILE A 66 0.82 3.79 4.99
N GLY A 67 2.15 3.70 4.95
CA GLY A 67 2.90 3.40 3.72
C GLY A 67 2.54 2.05 3.12
N LEU A 68 2.41 1.00 3.93
CA LEU A 68 2.00 -0.34 3.48
C LEU A 68 0.53 -0.37 3.02
N THR A 69 -0.39 0.26 3.76
CA THR A 69 -1.81 0.31 3.37
C THR A 69 -2.03 1.09 2.08
N LEU A 70 -1.37 2.25 1.92
CA LEU A 70 -1.38 3.00 0.67
C LEU A 70 -0.76 2.21 -0.49
N SER A 71 0.37 1.53 -0.25
CA SER A 71 1.02 0.69 -1.27
C SER A 71 0.11 -0.45 -1.71
N LEU A 72 -0.55 -1.12 -0.76
CA LEU A 72 -1.50 -2.19 -1.03
C LEU A 72 -2.67 -1.69 -1.90
N PHE A 73 -3.35 -0.63 -1.46
CA PHE A 73 -4.50 -0.13 -2.21
C PHE A 73 -4.11 0.45 -3.58
N GLN A 74 -2.98 1.16 -3.68
CA GLN A 74 -2.51 1.66 -4.97
C GLN A 74 -2.13 0.53 -5.92
N HIS A 75 -1.40 -0.49 -5.45
CA HIS A 75 -1.02 -1.65 -6.24
C HIS A 75 -2.24 -2.47 -6.67
N MET A 76 -3.20 -2.67 -5.76
CA MET A 76 -4.45 -3.37 -6.04
C MET A 76 -5.29 -2.63 -7.07
N MET A 77 -5.54 -1.33 -6.90
CA MET A 77 -6.39 -0.56 -7.82
C MET A 77 -5.80 -0.49 -9.22
N THR A 78 -4.48 -0.29 -9.34
CA THR A 78 -3.85 -0.36 -10.66
C THR A 78 -3.73 -1.79 -11.20
N GLY A 79 -3.66 -2.81 -10.35
CA GLY A 79 -3.76 -4.22 -10.74
C GLY A 79 -5.13 -4.54 -11.34
N ILE A 80 -6.23 -4.06 -10.73
CA ILE A 80 -7.58 -4.16 -11.30
C ILE A 80 -7.64 -3.46 -12.66
N ARG A 81 -7.06 -2.25 -12.78
CA ARG A 81 -6.94 -1.57 -14.08
C ARG A 81 -6.18 -2.44 -15.09
N HIS A 82 -5.09 -3.10 -14.70
CA HIS A 82 -4.35 -4.00 -15.57
C HIS A 82 -5.22 -5.19 -16.02
N LEU A 83 -5.91 -5.85 -15.09
CA LEU A 83 -6.82 -6.95 -15.42
C LEU A 83 -7.92 -6.53 -16.41
N VAL A 84 -8.47 -5.31 -16.27
CA VAL A 84 -9.45 -4.75 -17.23
C VAL A 84 -8.82 -4.50 -18.60
N LEU A 85 -7.59 -3.99 -18.65
CA LEU A 85 -6.87 -3.80 -19.91
C LEU A 85 -6.60 -5.17 -20.57
N ASP A 86 -6.21 -6.17 -19.80
CA ASP A 86 -5.88 -7.52 -20.30
C ASP A 86 -7.08 -8.22 -20.98
N THR A 87 -8.32 -7.79 -20.73
CA THR A 87 -9.51 -8.29 -21.45
C THR A 87 -9.74 -7.64 -22.81
N GLY A 88 -8.89 -6.71 -23.26
CA GLY A 88 -9.13 -5.94 -24.49
C GLY A 88 -9.85 -4.60 -24.27
N ALA A 89 -10.22 -4.22 -23.05
CA ALA A 89 -11.01 -3.03 -22.76
C ALA A 89 -10.14 -1.82 -22.34
N GLY A 90 -10.66 -0.59 -22.47
CA GLY A 90 -10.05 0.60 -21.84
C GLY A 90 -8.73 1.12 -22.46
N TYR A 91 -8.35 0.66 -23.66
CA TYR A 91 -7.13 1.10 -24.35
C TYR A 91 -7.20 2.52 -24.95
N GLU A 92 -8.40 3.04 -25.21
CA GLU A 92 -8.58 4.39 -25.74
C GLU A 92 -7.91 5.41 -24.82
N LEU A 93 -7.17 6.37 -25.38
CA LEU A 93 -6.24 7.22 -24.65
C LEU A 93 -6.90 8.06 -23.54
N LYS A 94 -8.08 8.64 -23.81
CA LYS A 94 -8.82 9.42 -22.82
C LYS A 94 -9.31 8.53 -21.69
N THR A 95 -9.84 7.36 -22.01
CA THR A 95 -10.31 6.34 -21.08
C THR A 95 -9.17 5.82 -20.20
N ASN A 96 -8.03 5.48 -20.80
CA ASN A 96 -6.85 4.99 -20.10
C ASN A 96 -6.28 6.04 -19.12
N LYS A 97 -6.21 7.31 -19.55
CA LYS A 97 -5.82 8.42 -18.67
C LYS A 97 -6.80 8.60 -17.51
N MET A 98 -8.11 8.51 -17.76
CA MET A 98 -9.13 8.58 -16.72
C MET A 98 -8.98 7.44 -15.72
N TYR A 99 -8.84 6.19 -16.19
CA TYR A 99 -8.65 5.03 -15.32
C TYR A 99 -7.40 5.18 -14.46
N ALA A 100 -6.28 5.67 -15.02
CA ALA A 100 -5.09 5.94 -14.24
C ALA A 100 -5.31 6.99 -13.12
N MET A 101 -6.08 8.05 -13.39
CA MET A 101 -6.43 9.01 -12.33
C MET A 101 -7.33 8.37 -11.26
N LEU A 102 -8.31 7.55 -11.68
CA LEU A 102 -9.22 6.87 -10.77
C LEU A 102 -8.49 5.92 -9.81
N THR A 103 -7.44 5.21 -10.25
CA THR A 103 -6.69 4.32 -9.35
C THR A 103 -6.04 5.07 -8.20
N MET A 104 -5.48 6.25 -8.46
CA MET A 104 -4.86 7.10 -7.43
C MET A 104 -5.90 7.70 -6.47
N VAL A 105 -7.04 8.18 -6.98
CA VAL A 105 -8.11 8.72 -6.13
C VAL A 105 -8.71 7.62 -5.25
N ALA A 106 -8.99 6.46 -5.84
CA ALA A 106 -9.55 5.32 -5.13
C ALA A 106 -8.59 4.80 -4.04
N SER A 107 -7.29 4.68 -4.33
CA SER A 107 -6.32 4.17 -3.36
C SER A 107 -6.14 5.10 -2.16
N VAL A 108 -6.05 6.41 -2.38
CA VAL A 108 -6.02 7.40 -1.28
C VAL A 108 -7.30 7.35 -0.47
N THR A 109 -8.47 7.29 -1.14
CA THR A 109 -9.77 7.23 -0.47
C THR A 109 -9.87 5.97 0.40
N LEU A 110 -9.52 4.80 -0.13
CA LEU A 110 -9.52 3.54 0.61
C LEU A 110 -8.55 3.58 1.80
N THR A 111 -7.38 4.18 1.63
CA THR A 111 -6.41 4.37 2.73
C THR A 111 -7.02 5.22 3.84
N VAL A 112 -7.58 6.38 3.50
CA VAL A 112 -8.21 7.27 4.49
C VAL A 112 -9.36 6.58 5.21
N LEU A 113 -10.26 5.93 4.47
CA LEU A 113 -11.40 5.21 5.06
C LEU A 113 -10.95 4.08 6.00
N PHE A 114 -9.90 3.34 5.63
CA PHE A 114 -9.33 2.29 6.46
C PHE A 114 -8.81 2.85 7.80
N TRP A 115 -8.06 3.95 7.77
CA TRP A 115 -7.52 4.56 8.97
C TRP A 115 -8.57 5.25 9.84
N LEU A 116 -9.58 5.88 9.22
CA LEU A 116 -10.73 6.42 9.94
C LEU A 116 -11.48 5.29 10.67
N TYR A 117 -11.73 4.17 10.00
CA TYR A 117 -12.38 3.02 10.62
C TYR A 117 -11.58 2.46 11.81
N LEU A 118 -10.24 2.40 11.69
CA LEU A 118 -9.39 1.96 12.81
C LEU A 118 -9.37 2.94 13.98
N GLY A 119 -9.41 4.26 13.71
CA GLY A 119 -9.34 5.30 14.74
C GLY A 119 -10.68 5.66 15.41
N ILE A 120 -11.81 5.18 14.88
CA ILE A 120 -13.16 5.38 15.47
C ILE A 120 -13.45 4.35 16.58
N LYS A 121 -12.54 3.40 16.83
CA LYS A 121 -12.66 2.40 17.91
C LYS A 121 -12.01 2.87 19.20
#